data_AF-A0A0D2Y764-F1
#
_entry.id   AF-A0A0D2Y764-F1
#
_cell.length_a   1.000
_cell.length_b   1.000
_cell.length_c   1.000
_cell.angle_alpha   90.00
_cell.angle_beta   90.00
_cell.angle_gamma   90.00
#
_symmetry.space_group_name_H-M   'P 1'
#
loop_
_entity.id
_entity.type
_entity.pdbx_description
1 polymer ?
#
loop_
_entity_poly.entity_id
_entity_poly.type
_entity_poly.pdbx_seq_one_letter_code
_entity_poly.pdbx_strand_id
1 'polypeptide(L)'
;MGRELNIGLIIGPPGSGKTTFGAAAALAMQVQLGQMLCSGPSHASIDIFAHRLDQRARAVAARYNTVMPAGDAERCHHRLVIRIYRPGDEINAVTQLLRDPQDVDRAARRGEFFPESHWKLHLSLAYWFLVVLRSNAVPPLHVDSKPGLISSQQYAATLGAVSNIDDVLCEIMCQADFLCVHPSDAEVSPITHWKRTLARGLAVDEAGSMSRADFYGLWGNTLLPCFLVGDPNKNPVVLTTDEKDADGNLYNRFAADGAVSPLKFLMASGIPVFRLEDSTRR
;
A
#
# COMPACT_ATOMS: atom_id res chain seq x y z
N MET A 1 -17.82 -29.46 -1.49
CA MET A 1 -16.45 -28.91 -1.62
C MET A 1 -16.46 -27.54 -0.99
N GLY A 2 -15.83 -27.38 0.19
CA GLY A 2 -15.78 -26.11 0.90
C GLY A 2 -15.01 -25.08 0.07
N ARG A 3 -15.56 -23.87 -0.04
CA ARG A 3 -14.88 -22.74 -0.67
C ARG A 3 -13.64 -22.45 0.17
N GLU A 4 -12.46 -22.85 -0.30
CA GLU A 4 -11.20 -22.51 0.36
C GLU A 4 -11.17 -20.99 0.52
N LEU A 5 -11.10 -20.52 1.76
CA LEU A 5 -10.83 -19.12 2.03
C LEU A 5 -9.47 -18.86 1.38
N ASN A 6 -9.42 -18.11 0.27
CA ASN A 6 -8.21 -17.81 -0.50
C ASN A 6 -7.24 -16.93 0.33
N ILE A 7 -6.77 -17.46 1.46
CA ILE A 7 -5.96 -16.81 2.48
C ILE A 7 -4.62 -17.51 2.52
N GLY A 8 -3.56 -16.76 2.23
CA GLY A 8 -2.18 -17.20 2.41
C GLY A 8 -1.56 -16.53 3.64
N LEU A 9 -0.82 -17.29 4.44
CA LEU A 9 -0.08 -16.79 5.60
C LEU A 9 1.41 -17.05 5.44
N ILE A 10 2.25 -16.02 5.59
CA ILE A 10 3.72 -16.13 5.71
C ILE A 10 4.13 -15.65 7.09
N ILE A 11 4.88 -16.50 7.79
CA ILE A 11 5.47 -16.15 9.08
C ILE A 11 6.99 -16.23 9.05
N GLY A 12 7.62 -15.43 9.91
CA GLY A 12 9.04 -15.57 10.18
C GLY A 12 9.52 -14.65 11.31
N PRO A 13 10.67 -14.95 11.92
CA PRO A 13 11.26 -14.10 12.94
C PRO A 13 11.80 -12.79 12.33
N PRO A 14 12.10 -11.76 13.14
CA PRO A 14 12.69 -10.51 12.65
C PRO A 14 13.96 -10.77 11.84
N GLY A 15 14.10 -10.13 10.68
CA GLY A 15 15.28 -10.32 9.81
C GLY A 15 15.24 -11.52 8.86
N SER A 16 14.18 -12.34 8.84
CA SER A 16 14.06 -13.49 7.93
C SER A 16 13.69 -13.15 6.47
N GLY A 17 13.70 -11.86 6.10
CA GLY A 17 13.30 -11.44 4.76
C GLY A 17 11.79 -11.50 4.48
N LYS A 18 10.93 -11.60 5.50
CA LYS A 18 9.46 -11.64 5.36
C LYS A 18 8.88 -10.66 4.34
N THR A 19 9.11 -9.36 4.54
CA THR A 19 8.57 -8.31 3.64
C THR A 19 9.06 -8.50 2.20
N THR A 20 10.27 -9.02 2.03
CA THR A 20 10.87 -9.29 0.72
C THR A 20 10.17 -10.45 0.01
N PHE A 21 9.89 -11.53 0.74
CA PHE A 21 9.11 -12.66 0.23
C PHE A 21 7.64 -12.26 0.02
N GLY A 22 7.07 -11.49 0.94
CA GLY A 22 5.72 -10.93 0.85
C GLY A 22 5.52 -10.07 -0.39
N ALA A 23 6.50 -9.23 -0.74
CA ALA A 23 6.47 -8.46 -1.97
C ALA A 23 6.51 -9.36 -3.22
N ALA A 24 7.29 -10.44 -3.20
CA ALA A 24 7.31 -11.41 -4.30
C ALA A 24 5.95 -12.16 -4.43
N ALA A 25 5.35 -12.55 -3.31
CA ALA A 25 4.03 -13.17 -3.29
C ALA A 25 2.95 -12.20 -3.81
N ALA A 26 2.98 -10.93 -3.40
CA ALA A 26 2.08 -9.90 -3.91
C ALA A 26 2.23 -9.68 -5.42
N LEU A 27 3.46 -9.72 -5.95
CA LEU A 27 3.72 -9.66 -7.40
C LEU A 27 3.13 -10.86 -8.15
N ALA A 28 3.33 -12.07 -7.66
CA ALA A 28 2.75 -13.26 -8.27
C ALA A 28 1.22 -13.22 -8.25
N MET A 29 0.65 -12.79 -7.13
CA MET A 29 -0.80 -12.63 -6.95
C MET A 29 -1.39 -11.54 -7.88
N GLN A 30 -0.69 -10.43 -8.06
CA GLN A 30 -1.10 -9.37 -8.98
C GLN A 30 -1.15 -9.84 -10.44
N VAL A 31 -0.19 -10.67 -10.87
CA VAL A 31 -0.19 -11.24 -12.22
C VAL A 31 -1.41 -12.14 -12.45
N GLN A 32 -1.87 -12.85 -11.42
CA GLN A 32 -3.00 -13.78 -11.53
C GLN A 32 -4.36 -13.09 -11.35
N LEU A 33 -4.47 -12.13 -10.43
CA LEU A 33 -5.75 -11.54 -10.02
C LEU A 33 -6.00 -10.14 -10.57
N GLY A 34 -4.95 -9.40 -10.93
CA GLY A 34 -5.04 -7.98 -11.32
C GLY A 34 -4.72 -7.05 -10.16
N GLN A 35 -5.46 -5.94 -10.03
CA GLN A 35 -5.11 -4.84 -9.12
C GLN A 35 -5.18 -5.27 -7.64
N MET A 36 -4.14 -4.92 -6.89
CA MET A 36 -3.93 -5.36 -5.52
C MET A 36 -4.03 -4.19 -4.53
N LEU A 37 -4.79 -4.37 -3.46
CA LEU A 37 -4.72 -3.52 -2.29
C LEU A 37 -3.57 -3.99 -1.40
N CYS A 38 -2.75 -3.07 -0.91
CA CYS A 38 -1.63 -3.35 -0.04
C CYS A 38 -1.75 -2.52 1.25
N SER A 39 -1.42 -3.10 2.39
CA SER A 39 -1.51 -2.39 3.67
C SER A 39 -0.53 -2.92 4.72
N GLY A 40 -0.50 -2.25 5.87
CA GLY A 40 0.34 -2.57 7.02
C GLY A 40 -0.13 -1.79 8.26
N PRO A 41 0.38 -2.12 9.46
CA PRO A 41 -0.07 -1.52 10.72
C PRO A 41 0.33 -0.06 10.92
N SER A 42 1.26 0.46 10.11
CA SER A 42 1.76 1.84 10.22
C SER A 42 2.20 2.38 8.87
N HIS A 43 2.20 3.71 8.70
CA HIS A 43 2.75 4.34 7.49
C HIS A 43 4.20 3.88 7.22
N ALA A 44 5.05 3.79 8.25
CA ALA A 44 6.43 3.32 8.07
C ALA A 44 6.53 1.89 7.50
N SER A 45 5.66 0.97 7.95
CA SER A 45 5.62 -0.40 7.39
C SER A 45 5.17 -0.41 5.93
N ILE A 46 4.18 0.42 5.59
CA ILE A 46 3.66 0.55 4.23
C ILE A 46 4.72 1.14 3.30
N ASP A 47 5.48 2.14 3.77
CA ASP A 47 6.59 2.74 3.03
C ASP A 47 7.64 1.69 2.65
N ILE A 48 8.06 0.87 3.61
CA ILE A 48 9.05 -0.19 3.40
C ILE A 48 8.50 -1.25 2.44
N PHE A 49 7.23 -1.65 2.62
CA PHE A 49 6.62 -2.66 1.77
C PHE A 49 6.46 -2.17 0.33
N ALA A 50 5.91 -0.97 0.12
CA ALA A 50 5.75 -0.36 -1.20
C ALA A 50 7.10 -0.17 -1.92
N HIS A 51 8.12 0.29 -1.20
CA HIS A 51 9.47 0.45 -1.76
C HIS A 51 10.05 -0.90 -2.22
N ARG A 52 9.96 -1.95 -1.38
CA ARG A 52 10.44 -3.29 -1.76
C ARG A 52 9.64 -3.88 -2.92
N LEU A 53 8.35 -3.60 -2.98
CA LEU A 53 7.46 -4.04 -4.05
C LEU A 53 7.83 -3.40 -5.38
N ASP A 54 7.99 -2.07 -5.43
CA ASP A 54 8.43 -1.34 -6.62
C ASP A 54 9.83 -1.78 -7.07
N GLN A 55 10.79 -1.89 -6.15
CA GLN A 55 12.14 -2.35 -6.45
C GLN A 55 12.14 -3.75 -7.08
N ARG A 56 11.35 -4.68 -6.53
CA ARG A 56 11.25 -6.05 -7.07
C ARG A 56 10.51 -6.09 -8.39
N ALA A 57 9.42 -5.35 -8.54
CA ALA A 57 8.69 -5.25 -9.79
C ALA A 57 9.59 -4.76 -10.92
N ARG A 58 10.40 -3.72 -10.67
CA ARG A 58 11.39 -3.20 -11.61
C ARG A 58 12.48 -4.20 -11.92
N ALA A 59 13.02 -4.89 -10.91
CA ALA A 59 14.05 -5.91 -11.12
C ALA A 59 13.54 -7.08 -11.98
N VAL A 60 12.29 -7.51 -11.77
CA VAL A 60 11.63 -8.54 -12.59
C VAL A 60 11.45 -8.05 -14.02
N ALA A 61 10.90 -6.85 -14.22
CA ALA A 61 10.73 -6.26 -15.54
C ALA A 61 12.06 -6.10 -16.27
N ALA A 62 13.10 -5.57 -15.60
CA ALA A 62 14.43 -5.41 -16.17
C ALA A 62 15.03 -6.74 -16.61
N ARG A 63 14.93 -7.79 -15.78
CA ARG A 63 15.41 -9.13 -16.12
C ARG A 63 14.65 -9.71 -17.31
N TYR A 64 13.33 -9.60 -17.33
CA TYR A 64 12.50 -10.07 -18.44
C TYR A 64 12.85 -9.34 -19.75
N ASN A 65 13.03 -8.03 -19.67
CA ASN A 65 13.32 -7.15 -20.80
C ASN A 65 14.76 -7.25 -21.32
N THR A 66 15.63 -8.05 -20.69
CA THR A 66 16.95 -8.39 -21.28
C THR A 66 16.82 -9.33 -22.48
N VAL A 67 15.75 -10.15 -22.50
CA VAL A 67 15.51 -11.15 -23.56
C VAL A 67 14.57 -10.60 -24.64
N MET A 68 13.79 -9.58 -24.31
CA MET A 68 12.81 -8.98 -25.23
C MET A 68 13.31 -7.64 -25.80
N PRO A 69 13.34 -7.45 -27.13
CA PRO A 69 13.71 -6.19 -27.76
C PRO A 69 12.82 -5.01 -27.34
N ALA A 70 13.28 -3.79 -27.57
CA ALA A 70 12.47 -2.59 -27.37
C ALA A 70 11.34 -2.53 -28.42
N GLY A 71 10.10 -2.30 -27.99
CA GLY A 71 8.93 -2.21 -28.86
C GLY A 71 8.17 -3.53 -29.08
N ASP A 72 8.62 -4.62 -28.47
CA ASP A 72 7.86 -5.88 -28.45
C ASP A 72 6.57 -5.72 -27.64
N ALA A 73 5.45 -6.25 -28.15
CA ALA A 73 4.17 -6.24 -27.48
C ALA A 73 4.18 -7.06 -26.18
N GLU A 74 5.08 -8.05 -26.07
CA GLU A 74 5.24 -8.87 -24.87
C GLU A 74 6.23 -8.29 -23.85
N ARG A 75 6.81 -7.11 -24.13
CA ARG A 75 7.75 -6.46 -23.22
C ARG A 75 7.10 -6.16 -21.87
N CYS A 76 7.80 -6.46 -20.78
CA CYS A 76 7.24 -6.29 -19.44
C CYS A 76 7.28 -4.82 -19.03
N HIS A 77 6.10 -4.24 -18.80
CA HIS A 77 5.98 -2.90 -18.23
C HIS A 77 6.19 -2.91 -16.71
N HIS A 78 6.76 -1.82 -16.20
CA HIS A 78 6.82 -1.56 -14.77
C HIS A 78 5.42 -1.55 -14.15
N ARG A 79 5.27 -2.26 -13.02
CA ARG A 79 4.03 -2.21 -12.23
C ARG A 79 3.92 -0.87 -11.53
N LEU A 80 2.74 -0.26 -11.58
CA LEU A 80 2.47 1.02 -10.94
C LEU A 80 2.12 0.80 -9.47
N VAL A 81 3.07 1.12 -8.59
CA VAL A 81 2.89 1.10 -7.13
C VAL A 81 2.60 2.51 -6.65
N ILE A 82 1.42 2.71 -6.04
CA ILE A 82 1.00 4.00 -5.50
C ILE A 82 0.80 3.87 -4.00
N ARG A 83 1.49 4.69 -3.22
CA ARG A 83 1.15 4.95 -1.81
C ARG A 83 0.12 6.07 -1.79
N ILE A 84 -1.05 5.80 -1.24
CA ILE A 84 -2.10 6.81 -1.14
C ILE A 84 -2.28 7.22 0.31
N TYR A 85 -2.17 8.52 0.55
CA TYR A 85 -2.52 9.15 1.81
C TYR A 85 -3.94 9.73 1.71
N ARG A 86 -4.38 10.42 2.77
CA ARG A 86 -5.69 11.09 2.74
C ARG A 86 -5.75 12.05 1.54
N PRO A 87 -6.87 12.10 0.80
CA PRO A 87 -6.97 12.90 -0.43
C PRO A 87 -6.62 14.37 -0.21
N GLY A 88 -7.06 14.95 0.91
CA GLY A 88 -6.71 16.32 1.22
C GLY A 88 -5.21 16.54 1.44
N ASP A 89 -4.45 15.54 1.90
CA ASP A 89 -3.00 15.66 2.10
C ASP A 89 -2.28 15.59 0.76
N GLU A 90 -2.74 14.72 -0.15
CA GLU A 90 -2.22 14.62 -1.52
C GLU A 90 -2.48 15.90 -2.32
N ILE A 91 -3.71 16.44 -2.28
CA ILE A 91 -4.06 17.69 -2.99
C ILE A 91 -3.27 18.88 -2.45
N ASN A 92 -3.12 18.96 -1.11
CA ASN A 92 -2.30 19.99 -0.49
C ASN A 92 -0.83 19.85 -0.91
N ALA A 93 -0.28 18.64 -0.89
CA ALA A 93 1.08 18.37 -1.31
C ALA A 93 1.32 18.74 -2.78
N VAL A 94 0.41 18.38 -3.69
CA VAL A 94 0.48 18.80 -5.10
C VAL A 94 0.48 20.32 -5.21
N THR A 95 -0.44 21.00 -4.53
CA THR A 95 -0.57 22.47 -4.59
C THR A 95 0.70 23.17 -4.08
N GLN A 96 1.30 22.65 -3.00
CA GLN A 96 2.53 23.20 -2.46
C GLN A 96 3.74 22.92 -3.37
N LEU A 97 3.88 21.71 -3.90
CA LEU A 97 4.98 21.34 -4.80
C LEU A 97 4.92 22.05 -6.16
N LEU A 98 3.73 22.43 -6.62
CA LEU A 98 3.57 23.28 -7.80
C LEU A 98 4.01 24.73 -7.54
N ARG A 99 3.95 25.20 -6.30
CA ARG A 99 4.43 26.54 -5.91
C ARG A 99 5.92 26.56 -5.62
N ASP A 100 6.40 25.56 -4.86
CA ASP A 100 7.80 25.38 -4.52
C ASP A 100 8.21 23.90 -4.69
N PRO A 101 8.87 23.56 -5.81
CA PRO A 101 9.29 22.19 -6.09
C PRO A 101 10.39 21.63 -5.17
N GLN A 102 11.07 22.48 -4.37
CA GLN A 102 12.19 22.06 -3.53
C GLN A 102 11.77 21.70 -2.10
N ASP A 103 10.60 22.14 -1.63
CA ASP A 103 10.12 21.90 -0.26
C ASP A 103 9.36 20.58 -0.11
N VAL A 104 10.02 19.48 -0.51
CA VAL A 104 9.41 18.15 -0.56
C VAL A 104 8.98 17.65 0.81
N ASP A 105 9.78 17.88 1.86
CA ASP A 105 9.51 17.33 3.19
C ASP A 105 8.37 18.06 3.94
N ARG A 106 8.00 19.27 3.51
CA ARG A 106 6.94 20.07 4.14
C ARG A 106 5.68 20.21 3.29
N ALA A 107 5.68 19.71 2.07
CA ALA A 107 4.58 19.86 1.12
C ALA A 107 3.19 19.46 1.66
N ALA A 108 3.11 18.49 2.57
CA ALA A 108 1.84 18.07 3.16
C ALA A 108 1.46 18.81 4.45
N ARG A 109 2.32 19.69 4.99
CA ARG A 109 2.06 20.42 6.24
C ARG A 109 0.96 21.45 6.05
N ARG A 110 0.01 21.49 7.00
CA ARG A 110 -1.13 22.43 7.01
C ARG A 110 -1.02 23.55 8.04
N GLY A 111 0.10 23.62 8.77
CA GLY A 111 0.36 24.61 9.83
C GLY A 111 0.56 23.98 11.21
N GLU A 112 0.93 24.80 12.20
CA GLU A 112 1.29 24.35 13.57
C GLU A 112 0.10 23.79 14.37
N PHE A 113 -1.13 24.16 14.00
CA PHE A 113 -2.36 23.70 14.68
C PHE A 113 -2.91 22.37 14.14
N PHE A 114 -2.25 21.79 13.14
CA PHE A 114 -2.66 20.49 12.57
C PHE A 114 -1.65 19.40 12.98
N PRO A 115 -2.12 18.15 13.19
CA PRO A 115 -1.24 17.03 13.46
C PRO A 115 -0.17 16.88 12.36
N GLU A 116 1.04 16.47 12.74
CA GLU A 116 2.10 16.19 11.76
C GLU A 116 1.63 15.14 10.75
N SER A 117 1.80 15.43 9.46
CA SER A 117 1.46 14.49 8.40
C SER A 117 2.57 13.45 8.25
N HIS A 118 2.18 12.18 8.16
CA HIS A 118 3.08 11.07 7.81
C HIS A 118 3.35 10.95 6.30
N TRP A 119 2.85 11.91 5.51
CA TRP A 119 2.99 11.93 4.07
C TRP A 119 4.47 12.03 3.66
N LYS A 120 4.82 11.31 2.59
CA LYS A 120 6.14 11.35 1.95
C LYS A 120 5.97 11.27 0.44
N LEU A 121 6.80 11.98 -0.31
CA LEU A 121 6.68 12.05 -1.76
C LEU A 121 6.90 10.70 -2.47
N HIS A 122 7.91 9.91 -2.11
CA HIS A 122 8.32 8.73 -2.90
C HIS A 122 7.15 7.77 -3.28
N LEU A 123 6.79 7.57 -4.54
CA LEU A 123 5.62 6.72 -4.92
C LEU A 123 4.26 7.19 -4.38
N SER A 124 4.12 8.40 -3.82
CA SER A 124 2.81 8.92 -3.42
C SER A 124 1.94 9.24 -4.65
N LEU A 125 0.65 9.47 -4.45
CA LEU A 125 -0.21 9.89 -5.56
C LEU A 125 0.27 11.24 -6.15
N ALA A 126 0.68 12.18 -5.29
CA ALA A 126 1.29 13.43 -5.70
C ALA A 126 2.59 13.24 -6.50
N TYR A 127 3.43 12.25 -6.17
CA TYR A 127 4.62 11.94 -6.96
C TYR A 127 4.26 11.53 -8.38
N TRP A 128 3.30 10.63 -8.54
CA TRP A 128 2.87 10.18 -9.87
C TRP A 128 2.18 11.30 -10.66
N PHE A 129 1.48 12.21 -9.98
CA PHE A 129 0.96 13.43 -10.60
C PHE A 129 2.07 14.33 -11.14
N LEU A 130 3.14 14.57 -10.37
CA LEU A 130 4.29 15.35 -10.84
C LEU A 130 5.01 14.69 -12.02
N VAL A 131 5.08 13.36 -12.03
CA VAL A 131 5.64 12.57 -13.15
C VAL A 131 4.79 12.76 -14.41
N VAL A 132 3.46 12.73 -14.27
CA VAL A 132 2.51 13.00 -15.37
C VAL A 132 2.68 14.43 -15.89
N LEU A 133 2.88 15.42 -15.03
CA LEU A 133 3.15 16.80 -15.43
C LEU A 133 4.57 17.06 -15.98
N ARG A 134 5.45 16.05 -16.02
CA ARG A 134 6.86 16.20 -16.42
C ARG A 134 7.61 17.24 -15.58
N SER A 135 7.29 17.32 -14.29
CA SER A 135 7.99 18.22 -13.36
C SER A 135 9.44 17.79 -13.17
N ASN A 136 10.36 18.76 -13.11
CA ASN A 136 11.79 18.51 -12.84
C ASN A 136 12.06 18.05 -11.40
N ALA A 137 11.07 18.11 -10.50
CA ALA A 137 11.21 17.64 -9.12
C ALA A 137 11.26 16.11 -8.99
N VAL A 138 10.84 15.38 -10.02
CA VAL A 138 10.77 13.92 -10.02
C VAL A 138 11.40 13.35 -11.29
N PRO A 139 11.91 12.10 -11.25
CA PRO A 139 12.44 11.46 -12.46
C PRO A 139 11.37 11.36 -13.56
N PRO A 140 11.75 11.52 -14.84
CA PRO A 140 10.81 11.36 -15.94
C PRO A 140 10.32 9.91 -16.07
N LEU A 141 9.21 9.73 -16.79
CA LEU A 141 8.69 8.40 -17.11
C LEU A 141 9.75 7.57 -17.85
N HIS A 142 9.92 6.33 -17.41
CA HIS A 142 10.75 5.34 -18.11
C HIS A 142 10.02 4.84 -19.37
N VAL A 143 10.76 4.38 -20.38
CA VAL A 143 10.18 3.78 -21.60
C VAL A 143 9.28 2.58 -21.31
N ASP A 144 9.65 1.78 -20.31
CA ASP A 144 8.87 0.62 -19.84
C ASP A 144 7.77 0.99 -18.83
N SER A 145 7.42 2.27 -18.68
CA SER A 145 6.32 2.68 -17.79
C SER A 145 4.99 2.13 -18.29
N LYS A 146 4.03 2.01 -17.37
CA LYS A 146 2.69 1.50 -17.70
C LYS A 146 2.03 2.37 -18.78
N PRO A 147 1.46 1.79 -19.85
CA PRO A 147 0.83 2.56 -20.93
C PRO A 147 -0.27 3.50 -20.46
N GLY A 148 -1.07 3.08 -19.46
CA GLY A 148 -2.10 3.93 -18.86
C GLY A 148 -1.57 5.21 -18.23
N LEU A 149 -0.34 5.20 -17.70
CA LEU A 149 0.29 6.40 -17.14
C LEU A 149 0.84 7.31 -18.25
N ILE A 150 1.29 6.73 -19.36
CA ILE A 150 1.71 7.46 -20.55
C ILE A 150 0.51 8.17 -21.19
N SER A 151 -0.65 7.52 -21.27
CA SER A 151 -1.88 8.14 -21.74
C SER A 151 -2.32 9.30 -20.83
N SER A 152 -2.25 9.15 -19.50
CA SER A 152 -2.55 10.25 -18.58
C SER A 152 -1.60 11.44 -18.77
N GLN A 153 -0.33 11.20 -19.05
CA GLN A 153 0.63 12.27 -19.38
C GLN A 153 0.30 12.97 -20.70
N GLN A 154 -0.11 12.24 -21.74
CA GLN A 154 -0.54 12.84 -23.01
C GLN A 154 -1.83 13.66 -22.84
N TYR A 155 -2.77 13.16 -22.03
CA TYR A 155 -4.00 13.86 -21.67
C TYR A 155 -3.68 15.17 -20.93
N ALA A 156 -2.85 15.12 -19.89
CA ALA A 156 -2.45 16.30 -19.11
C ALA A 156 -1.68 17.34 -19.96
N ALA A 157 -0.96 16.92 -21.00
CA ALA A 157 -0.27 17.82 -21.93
C ALA A 157 -1.22 18.54 -22.92
N THR A 158 -2.45 18.07 -23.07
CA THR A 158 -3.44 18.71 -23.96
C THR A 158 -3.98 19.98 -23.27
N LEU A 159 -3.55 21.16 -23.76
CA LEU A 159 -3.90 22.48 -23.24
C LEU A 159 -5.42 22.58 -22.94
N GLY A 160 -5.76 22.77 -21.65
CA GLY A 160 -7.15 22.89 -21.16
C GLY A 160 -7.75 21.65 -20.50
N ALA A 161 -7.08 20.49 -20.54
CA ALA A 161 -7.58 19.22 -19.98
C ALA A 161 -7.44 19.10 -18.46
N VAL A 162 -6.51 19.82 -17.83
CA VAL A 162 -6.40 19.87 -16.36
C VAL A 162 -7.34 20.96 -15.83
N SER A 163 -8.64 20.82 -16.08
CA SER A 163 -9.65 21.67 -15.43
C SER A 163 -9.77 21.37 -13.93
N ASN A 164 -9.34 20.17 -13.49
CA ASN A 164 -9.36 19.75 -12.09
C ASN A 164 -8.18 18.80 -11.75
N ILE A 165 -7.43 19.13 -10.69
CA ILE A 165 -6.35 18.29 -10.14
C ILE A 165 -6.92 16.94 -9.67
N ASP A 166 -8.13 16.94 -9.11
CA ASP A 166 -8.77 15.75 -8.56
C ASP A 166 -9.06 14.69 -9.62
N ASP A 167 -9.45 15.12 -10.83
CA ASP A 167 -9.77 14.21 -11.93
C ASP A 167 -8.52 13.47 -12.42
N VAL A 168 -7.40 14.18 -12.56
CA VAL A 168 -6.11 13.60 -12.95
C VAL A 168 -5.58 12.67 -11.84
N LEU A 169 -5.68 13.08 -10.57
CA LEU A 169 -5.32 12.22 -9.43
C LEU A 169 -6.15 10.93 -9.42
N CYS A 170 -7.45 11.03 -9.68
CA CYS A 170 -8.35 9.89 -9.77
C CYS A 170 -7.99 8.95 -10.94
N GLU A 171 -7.70 9.51 -12.12
CA GLU A 171 -7.28 8.74 -13.29
C GLU A 171 -5.99 7.95 -13.01
N ILE A 172 -4.98 8.62 -12.45
CA ILE A 172 -3.70 7.99 -12.06
C ILE A 172 -3.94 6.89 -11.03
N MET A 173 -4.77 7.14 -10.00
CA MET A 173 -5.11 6.16 -8.98
C MET A 173 -5.78 4.92 -9.60
N CYS A 174 -6.66 5.10 -10.58
CA CYS A 174 -7.32 3.98 -11.27
C CYS A 174 -6.35 3.09 -12.06
N GLN A 175 -5.20 3.62 -12.48
CA GLN A 175 -4.16 2.85 -13.16
C GLN A 175 -3.27 2.03 -12.21
N ALA A 176 -3.38 2.19 -10.89
CA ALA A 176 -2.51 1.50 -9.93
C ALA A 176 -2.61 -0.04 -10.07
N ASP A 177 -1.46 -0.71 -10.21
CA ASP A 177 -1.40 -2.18 -10.06
C ASP A 177 -1.40 -2.56 -8.58
N PHE A 178 -0.76 -1.72 -7.76
CA PHE A 178 -0.74 -1.83 -6.31
C PHE A 178 -1.11 -0.49 -5.68
N LEU A 179 -2.18 -0.49 -4.89
CA LEU A 179 -2.56 0.66 -4.07
C LEU A 179 -2.21 0.36 -2.61
N CYS A 180 -1.19 1.03 -2.09
CA CYS A 180 -0.69 0.91 -0.74
C CYS A 180 -1.36 1.97 0.15
N VAL A 181 -2.16 1.54 1.13
CA VAL A 181 -2.94 2.44 1.98
C VAL A 181 -2.88 2.05 3.45
N HIS A 182 -2.95 3.03 4.34
CA HIS A 182 -3.13 2.79 5.77
C HIS A 182 -4.57 2.35 6.08
N PRO A 183 -4.80 1.39 7.01
CA PRO A 183 -6.15 0.90 7.31
C PRO A 183 -7.16 2.01 7.63
N SER A 184 -6.74 3.04 8.37
CA SER A 184 -7.60 4.19 8.71
C SER A 184 -8.06 5.01 7.50
N ASP A 185 -7.27 5.03 6.44
CA ASP A 185 -7.55 5.85 5.25
C ASP A 185 -8.27 5.02 4.16
N ALA A 186 -8.27 3.69 4.27
CA ALA A 186 -8.91 2.77 3.32
C ALA A 186 -10.44 2.82 3.32
N GLU A 187 -11.04 3.53 4.28
CA GLU A 187 -12.48 3.79 4.37
C GLU A 187 -12.86 5.23 3.96
N VAL A 188 -11.90 6.03 3.48
CA VAL A 188 -12.14 7.38 2.98
C VAL A 188 -12.27 7.38 1.45
N SER A 189 -13.29 8.06 0.92
CA SER A 189 -13.44 8.27 -0.54
C SER A 189 -12.28 9.13 -1.08
N PRO A 190 -11.68 8.81 -2.24
CA PRO A 190 -12.11 7.83 -3.24
C PRO A 190 -11.51 6.42 -3.06
N ILE A 191 -10.70 6.20 -2.01
CA ILE A 191 -10.02 4.92 -1.78
C ILE A 191 -11.01 3.79 -1.51
N THR A 192 -12.07 4.06 -0.74
CA THR A 192 -13.13 3.08 -0.49
C THR A 192 -13.80 2.62 -1.78
N HIS A 193 -13.98 3.53 -2.74
CA HIS A 193 -14.56 3.20 -4.04
C HIS A 193 -13.60 2.29 -4.83
N TRP A 194 -12.33 2.69 -4.95
CA TRP A 194 -11.30 1.87 -5.61
C TRP A 194 -11.19 0.47 -4.99
N LYS A 195 -11.19 0.37 -3.66
CA LYS A 195 -11.17 -0.90 -2.92
C LYS A 195 -12.35 -1.81 -3.28
N ARG A 196 -13.54 -1.25 -3.51
CA ARG A 196 -14.75 -2.01 -3.82
C ARG A 196 -14.86 -2.40 -5.29
N THR A 197 -14.39 -1.55 -6.21
CA THR A 197 -14.60 -1.74 -7.65
C THR A 197 -13.43 -2.38 -8.36
N LEU A 198 -12.21 -1.95 -8.02
CA LEU A 198 -10.98 -2.28 -8.76
C LEU A 198 -10.12 -3.33 -8.05
N ALA A 199 -10.06 -3.34 -6.72
CA ALA A 199 -9.24 -4.31 -6.01
C ALA A 199 -9.72 -5.76 -6.26
N ARG A 200 -8.75 -6.64 -6.54
CA ARG A 200 -8.94 -8.08 -6.80
C ARG A 200 -8.22 -8.98 -5.80
N GLY A 201 -7.32 -8.41 -5.00
CA GLY A 201 -6.66 -9.08 -3.89
C GLY A 201 -6.14 -8.10 -2.85
N LEU A 202 -5.77 -8.64 -1.69
CA LEU A 202 -5.24 -7.88 -0.55
C LEU A 202 -3.91 -8.46 -0.07
N ALA A 203 -2.88 -7.65 0.08
CA ALA A 203 -1.63 -8.02 0.73
C ALA A 203 -1.41 -7.16 1.99
N VAL A 204 -1.15 -7.80 3.13
CA VAL A 204 -0.91 -7.11 4.40
C VAL A 204 0.47 -7.51 4.92
N ASP A 205 1.38 -6.53 5.02
CA ASP A 205 2.68 -6.72 5.65
C ASP A 205 2.63 -6.36 7.15
N GLU A 206 3.56 -6.93 7.92
CA GLU A 206 3.62 -6.80 9.38
C GLU A 206 2.27 -7.06 10.09
N ALA A 207 1.49 -8.01 9.56
CA ALA A 207 0.15 -8.38 10.04
C ALA A 207 0.13 -8.87 11.50
N GLY A 208 1.27 -9.30 12.05
CA GLY A 208 1.42 -9.65 13.47
C GLY A 208 1.31 -8.45 14.41
N SER A 209 1.59 -7.24 13.94
CA SER A 209 1.47 -5.99 14.69
C SER A 209 0.19 -5.20 14.34
N MET A 210 -0.66 -5.72 13.46
CA MET A 210 -1.91 -5.07 13.05
C MET A 210 -3.06 -5.51 13.95
N SER A 211 -3.95 -4.59 14.32
CA SER A 211 -5.16 -4.95 15.04
C SER A 211 -6.13 -5.74 14.14
N ARG A 212 -6.94 -6.64 14.72
CA ARG A 212 -7.98 -7.34 13.93
C ARG A 212 -9.03 -6.38 13.36
N ALA A 213 -9.34 -5.30 14.06
CA ALA A 213 -10.29 -4.29 13.60
C ALA A 213 -9.80 -3.62 12.29
N ASP A 214 -8.52 -3.22 12.25
CA ASP A 214 -7.91 -2.64 11.05
C ASP A 214 -7.94 -3.62 9.88
N PHE A 215 -7.60 -4.89 10.14
CA PHE A 215 -7.66 -5.94 9.12
C PHE A 215 -9.09 -6.15 8.59
N TYR A 216 -10.10 -6.15 9.46
CA TYR A 216 -11.50 -6.28 9.04
C TYR A 216 -12.00 -5.06 8.26
N GLY A 217 -11.51 -3.85 8.53
CA GLY A 217 -11.79 -2.69 7.67
C GLY A 217 -11.24 -2.87 6.24
N LEU A 218 -10.08 -3.52 6.10
CA LEU A 218 -9.51 -3.81 4.79
C LEU A 218 -10.21 -4.96 4.07
N TRP A 219 -10.45 -6.07 4.78
CA TRP A 219 -10.81 -7.36 4.19
C TRP A 219 -12.28 -7.76 4.39
N GLY A 220 -12.88 -7.43 5.54
CA GLY A 220 -14.15 -8.02 6.00
C GLY A 220 -15.33 -7.76 5.07
N ASN A 221 -15.38 -6.60 4.42
CA ASN A 221 -16.47 -6.22 3.51
C ASN A 221 -16.27 -6.66 2.06
N THR A 222 -15.09 -7.16 1.71
CA THR A 222 -14.74 -7.51 0.33
C THR A 222 -14.45 -9.01 0.16
N LEU A 223 -13.98 -9.67 1.23
CA LEU A 223 -13.54 -11.08 1.24
C LEU A 223 -12.62 -11.41 0.06
N LEU A 224 -11.80 -10.44 -0.35
CA LEU A 224 -10.84 -10.62 -1.43
C LEU A 224 -9.86 -11.74 -1.06
N PRO A 225 -9.36 -12.50 -2.05
CA PRO A 225 -8.16 -13.29 -1.84
C PRO A 225 -7.10 -12.45 -1.13
N CYS A 226 -6.51 -12.95 -0.05
CA CYS A 226 -5.60 -12.17 0.76
C CYS A 226 -4.35 -12.93 1.19
N PHE A 227 -3.29 -12.16 1.39
CA PHE A 227 -2.01 -12.65 1.88
C PHE A 227 -1.59 -11.84 3.10
N LEU A 228 -1.35 -12.51 4.22
CA LEU A 228 -0.87 -11.87 5.45
C LEU A 228 0.57 -12.30 5.73
N VAL A 229 1.44 -11.32 5.95
CA VAL A 229 2.86 -11.52 6.21
C VAL A 229 3.19 -10.90 7.54
N GLY A 230 3.87 -11.62 8.43
CA GLY A 230 4.27 -11.02 9.71
C GLY A 230 4.98 -11.98 10.65
N ASP A 231 5.17 -11.52 11.88
CA ASP A 231 5.71 -12.32 12.97
C ASP A 231 4.59 -12.65 13.97
N PRO A 232 4.25 -13.94 14.19
CA PRO A 232 3.17 -14.32 15.09
C PRO A 232 3.46 -14.04 16.56
N ASN A 233 4.73 -13.75 16.92
CA ASN A 233 5.13 -13.38 18.27
C ASN A 233 4.97 -11.88 18.55
N LYS A 234 4.76 -11.06 17.52
CA LYS A 234 4.40 -9.66 17.69
C LYS A 234 2.91 -9.55 18.04
N ASN A 235 2.58 -8.50 18.78
CA ASN A 235 1.20 -8.15 19.13
C ASN A 235 0.86 -6.74 18.62
N PRO A 236 -0.42 -6.46 18.38
CA PRO A 236 -0.92 -5.11 18.14
C PRO A 236 -0.75 -4.23 19.38
N VAL A 237 -0.67 -2.92 19.17
CA VAL A 237 -0.67 -1.95 20.27
C VAL A 237 -2.11 -1.74 20.74
N VAL A 238 -2.35 -1.93 22.04
CA VAL A 238 -3.65 -1.73 22.68
C VAL A 238 -3.51 -0.68 23.77
N LEU A 239 -4.30 0.39 23.66
CA LEU A 239 -4.34 1.46 24.65
C LEU A 239 -5.38 1.15 25.75
N THR A 240 -5.25 1.84 26.88
CA THR A 240 -6.18 1.80 28.02
C THR A 240 -6.45 0.39 28.58
N THR A 241 -5.44 -0.47 28.54
CA THR A 241 -5.53 -1.90 28.92
C THR A 241 -5.87 -2.07 30.41
N ASP A 242 -5.20 -1.35 31.29
CA ASP A 242 -5.36 -1.45 32.75
C ASP A 242 -6.06 -0.23 33.36
N GLU A 243 -6.39 0.77 32.54
CA GLU A 243 -7.01 2.00 32.99
C GLU A 243 -8.48 1.75 33.35
N LYS A 244 -8.91 2.30 34.49
CA LYS A 244 -10.25 2.12 35.04
C LYS A 244 -10.95 3.46 35.21
N ASP A 245 -12.26 3.46 35.04
CA ASP A 245 -13.13 4.58 35.41
C ASP A 245 -13.23 4.74 36.93
N ALA A 246 -13.93 5.79 37.38
CA ALA A 246 -14.15 6.07 38.79
C ALA A 246 -14.89 4.94 39.54
N ASP A 247 -15.62 4.10 38.80
CA ASP A 247 -16.37 2.96 39.33
C ASP A 247 -15.53 1.66 39.33
N GLY A 248 -14.26 1.74 38.92
CA GLY A 248 -13.33 0.61 38.88
C GLY A 248 -13.50 -0.32 37.67
N ASN A 249 -14.34 0.05 36.69
CA ASN A 249 -14.48 -0.71 35.45
C ASN A 249 -13.34 -0.38 34.49
N LEU A 250 -12.79 -1.39 33.83
CA LEU A 250 -11.80 -1.18 32.78
C LEU A 250 -12.39 -0.37 31.61
N TYR A 251 -11.66 0.65 31.15
CA TYR A 251 -12.00 1.40 29.95
C TYR A 251 -12.00 0.51 28.72
N ASN A 252 -11.00 -0.38 28.59
CA ASN A 252 -10.91 -1.33 27.49
C ASN A 252 -11.13 -2.77 27.98
N ARG A 253 -12.42 -3.15 28.10
CA ARG A 253 -12.81 -4.52 28.51
C ARG A 253 -12.39 -5.60 27.51
N PHE A 254 -12.06 -5.21 26.27
CA PHE A 254 -11.65 -6.11 25.19
C PHE A 254 -10.14 -6.06 24.94
N ALA A 255 -9.34 -5.50 25.84
CA ALA A 255 -7.91 -5.31 25.61
C ALA A 255 -7.17 -6.63 25.31
N ALA A 256 -7.52 -7.72 26.02
CA ALA A 256 -6.96 -9.04 25.78
C ALA A 256 -7.29 -9.59 24.37
N ASP A 257 -8.51 -9.33 23.88
CA ASP A 257 -8.94 -9.73 22.54
C ASP A 257 -8.31 -8.83 21.45
N GLY A 258 -8.19 -7.52 21.74
CA GLY A 258 -7.51 -6.54 20.88
C GLY A 258 -6.02 -6.81 20.69
N ALA A 259 -5.39 -7.50 21.65
CA ALA A 259 -3.98 -7.90 21.58
C ALA A 259 -3.74 -9.13 20.67
N VAL A 260 -4.81 -9.77 20.16
CA VAL A 260 -4.69 -10.87 19.20
C VAL A 260 -4.67 -10.31 17.78
N SER A 261 -3.55 -10.46 17.09
CA SER A 261 -3.38 -10.06 15.69
C SER A 261 -4.19 -10.94 14.73
N PRO A 262 -4.57 -10.45 13.53
CA PRO A 262 -5.27 -11.24 12.53
C PRO A 262 -4.44 -12.45 12.10
N LEU A 263 -3.12 -12.30 12.02
CA LEU A 263 -2.19 -13.38 11.72
C LEU A 263 -2.32 -14.52 12.74
N LYS A 264 -2.23 -14.21 14.04
CA LYS A 264 -2.33 -15.21 15.11
C LYS A 264 -3.70 -15.86 15.17
N PHE A 265 -4.76 -15.09 14.95
CA PHE A 265 -6.14 -15.59 14.93
C PHE A 265 -6.40 -16.57 13.78
N LEU A 266 -5.98 -16.23 12.56
CA LEU A 266 -6.14 -17.09 11.38
C LEU A 266 -5.29 -18.38 11.50
N MET A 267 -4.09 -18.27 12.06
CA MET A 267 -3.27 -19.44 12.39
C MET A 267 -3.96 -20.36 13.40
N ALA A 268 -4.54 -19.80 14.47
CA ALA A 268 -5.26 -20.58 15.49
C ALA A 268 -6.54 -21.22 14.94
N SER A 269 -7.11 -20.67 13.88
CA SER A 269 -8.27 -21.23 13.17
C SER A 269 -7.90 -22.39 12.22
N GLY A 270 -6.62 -22.76 12.14
CA GLY A 270 -6.13 -23.91 11.36
C GLY A 270 -5.76 -23.59 9.91
N ILE A 271 -5.64 -22.31 9.53
CA ILE A 271 -5.17 -21.94 8.20
C ILE A 271 -3.68 -22.29 8.07
N PRO A 272 -3.26 -23.02 7.02
CA PRO A 272 -1.87 -23.42 6.83
C PRO A 272 -0.97 -22.20 6.61
N VAL A 273 0.29 -22.33 7.04
CA VAL A 273 1.24 -21.21 7.08
C VAL A 273 2.55 -21.61 6.42
N PHE A 274 3.09 -20.72 5.60
CA PHE A 274 4.45 -20.82 5.11
C PHE A 274 5.42 -20.16 6.11
N ARG A 275 6.35 -20.95 6.66
CA ARG A 275 7.33 -20.47 7.65
C ARG A 275 8.69 -20.22 6.99
N LEU A 276 9.24 -19.04 7.20
CA LEU A 276 10.62 -18.68 6.86
C LEU A 276 11.51 -18.97 8.07
N GLU A 277 12.42 -19.92 7.95
CA GLU A 277 13.26 -20.41 9.06
C GLU A 277 14.61 -19.66 9.19
N ASP A 278 15.15 -19.10 8.10
CA ASP A 278 16.47 -18.46 8.11
C ASP A 278 16.43 -16.95 8.32
N SER A 279 17.20 -16.45 9.29
CA SER A 279 17.54 -15.03 9.37
C SER A 279 18.63 -14.71 8.34
N THR A 280 18.30 -14.02 7.25
CA THR A 280 19.29 -13.60 6.23
C THR A 280 20.15 -12.41 6.67
N ARG A 281 20.27 -12.13 7.98
CA ARG A 281 21.30 -11.22 8.51
C ARG A 281 22.59 -12.02 8.66
N ARG A 282 23.38 -12.10 7.59
CA ARG A 282 24.84 -12.25 7.69
C ARG A 282 25.48 -10.90 7.48
#